data_AF-A0A955YX78-F1
#
_entry.id   AF-A0A955YX78-F1
#
_cell.length_a   1.000
_cell.length_b   1.000
_cell.length_c   1.000
_cell.angle_alpha   90.00
_cell.angle_beta   90.00
_cell.angle_gamma   90.00
#
_symmetry.space_group_name_H-M   'P 1'
#
loop_
_entity.id
_entity.type
_entity.pdbx_description
1 polymer ?
#
loop_
_entity_poly.entity_id
_entity_poly.type
_entity_poly.pdbx_seq_one_letter_code
_entity_poly.pdbx_strand_id
1 'polypeptide(L)'
;MDPYAPINGISLERYAELGAELDGITAPHEQTKKVGELGVSAADWEAAKQGWTARMQDMSLMGQVATRYMQLYNAALASKKGTASLSFEDWVHVSAGIAVFGYEAAMNQFGLSMGDWTTISAHWQNELSRDPMNLAMRKNQLQEQETQQLRAGGQPRQIQVTRGPAGAAPAGGAAAFDPNAHAAMQMQGAAQNQQAWMAYSAGVMGSPAVQGAMQLGGAMNALVGGSPLMPGRRVMVRWSDGKQYPGTIMQMHGAQAQIVFPDGSQHWIETQHLTPA
;
A
#
# COMPACT_ATOMS: atom_id res chain seq x y z
N MET A 1 32.29 6.52 9.48
CA MET A 1 32.28 5.16 8.90
C MET A 1 31.63 5.26 7.54
N ASP A 2 32.12 4.60 6.51
CA ASP A 2 31.44 4.60 5.20
C ASP A 2 30.11 3.83 5.34
N PRO A 3 28.94 4.48 5.14
CA PRO A 3 27.64 3.84 5.29
C PRO A 3 27.39 2.72 4.27
N TYR A 4 28.17 2.67 3.18
CA TYR A 4 28.05 1.69 2.11
C TYR A 4 29.16 0.64 2.13
N ALA A 5 30.04 0.64 3.15
CA ALA A 5 31.09 -0.36 3.29
C ALA A 5 30.51 -1.78 3.28
N PRO A 6 31.03 -2.71 2.45
CA PRO A 6 30.52 -4.08 2.38
C PRO A 6 30.55 -4.79 3.74
N ILE A 7 29.55 -5.62 4.01
CA ILE A 7 29.48 -6.46 5.21
C ILE A 7 29.86 -7.88 4.80
N ASN A 8 30.96 -8.41 5.33
CA ASN A 8 31.54 -9.69 4.93
C ASN A 8 31.70 -9.83 3.40
N GLY A 9 32.13 -8.76 2.73
CA GLY A 9 32.29 -8.75 1.27
C GLY A 9 30.99 -8.61 0.48
N ILE A 10 29.83 -8.53 1.13
CA ILE A 10 28.53 -8.29 0.47
C ILE A 10 28.27 -6.77 0.42
N SER A 11 28.37 -6.20 -0.78
CA SER A 11 28.00 -4.80 -1.04
C SER A 11 26.48 -4.60 -0.94
N LEU A 12 26.03 -3.35 -0.88
CA LEU A 12 24.60 -3.03 -0.86
C LEU A 12 23.90 -3.48 -2.14
N GLU A 13 24.58 -3.35 -3.29
CA GLU A 13 24.16 -3.83 -4.59
C GLU A 13 23.94 -5.34 -4.58
N ARG A 14 24.94 -6.10 -4.11
CA ARG A 14 24.82 -7.56 -4.03
C ARG A 14 23.74 -7.98 -3.05
N TYR A 15 23.60 -7.29 -1.93
CA TYR A 15 22.53 -7.54 -0.97
C TYR A 15 21.13 -7.30 -1.57
N ALA A 16 20.98 -6.26 -2.39
CA ALA A 16 19.73 -5.98 -3.10
C ALA A 16 19.41 -7.01 -4.19
N GLU A 17 20.41 -7.46 -4.95
CA GLU A 17 20.27 -8.58 -5.91
C GLU A 17 19.81 -9.87 -5.23
N LEU A 18 20.47 -10.25 -4.12
CA LEU A 18 20.08 -11.42 -3.33
C LEU A 18 18.66 -11.26 -2.79
N GLY A 19 18.29 -10.07 -2.31
CA GLY A 19 16.93 -9.78 -1.89
C GLY A 19 15.91 -10.01 -3.02
N ALA A 20 16.20 -9.53 -4.23
CA ALA A 20 15.33 -9.73 -5.40
C ALA A 20 15.26 -11.21 -5.80
N GLU A 21 16.33 -11.97 -5.58
CA GLU A 21 16.35 -13.41 -5.78
C GLU A 21 15.44 -14.17 -4.80
N LEU A 22 15.33 -13.64 -3.58
CA LEU A 22 14.48 -14.17 -2.51
C LEU A 22 13.03 -13.70 -2.57
N ASP A 23 12.66 -12.86 -3.53
CA ASP A 23 11.28 -12.37 -3.64
C ASP A 23 10.29 -13.53 -3.82
N GLY A 24 9.30 -13.60 -2.92
CA GLY A 24 8.35 -14.72 -2.81
C GLY A 24 8.80 -15.89 -1.93
N ILE A 25 10.03 -15.90 -1.43
CA ILE A 25 10.55 -16.92 -0.49
C ILE A 25 10.47 -16.38 0.94
N THR A 26 9.57 -16.93 1.75
CA THR A 26 9.35 -16.46 3.14
C THR A 26 10.04 -17.34 4.18
N ALA A 27 10.34 -18.60 3.86
CA ALA A 27 10.95 -19.54 4.78
C ALA A 27 12.47 -19.26 4.97
N PRO A 28 12.96 -19.01 6.20
CA PRO A 28 14.37 -18.61 6.41
C PRO A 28 15.41 -19.63 5.94
N HIS A 29 15.10 -20.92 6.04
CA HIS A 29 15.98 -22.00 5.58
C HIS A 29 16.05 -22.06 4.05
N GLU A 30 14.94 -21.81 3.35
CA GLU A 30 14.92 -21.74 1.89
C GLU A 30 15.65 -20.50 1.38
N GLN A 31 15.52 -19.36 2.08
CA GLN A 31 16.30 -18.16 1.76
C GLN A 31 17.80 -18.43 1.86
N THR A 32 18.23 -19.05 2.96
CA THR A 32 19.64 -19.39 3.19
C THR A 32 20.16 -20.36 2.14
N LYS A 33 19.36 -21.38 1.78
CA LYS A 33 19.69 -22.32 0.69
C LYS A 33 19.86 -21.58 -0.64
N LYS A 34 18.90 -20.72 -1.01
CA LYS A 34 18.91 -19.97 -2.26
C LYS A 34 20.11 -19.02 -2.37
N VAL A 35 20.45 -18.32 -1.27
CA VAL A 35 21.63 -17.46 -1.20
C VAL A 35 22.93 -18.29 -1.28
N GLY A 36 22.94 -19.49 -0.71
CA GLY A 36 24.02 -20.48 -0.86
C GLY A 36 24.25 -20.90 -2.31
N GLU A 37 23.19 -21.18 -3.07
CA GLU A 37 23.26 -21.46 -4.52
C GLU A 37 23.85 -20.29 -5.31
N LEU A 38 23.71 -19.06 -4.80
CA LEU A 38 24.24 -17.83 -5.39
C LEU A 38 25.64 -17.45 -4.89
N GLY A 39 26.32 -18.38 -4.20
CA GLY A 39 27.73 -18.26 -3.81
C GLY A 39 27.99 -17.50 -2.51
N VAL A 40 26.98 -17.31 -1.68
CA VAL A 40 27.12 -16.62 -0.39
C VAL A 40 26.90 -17.58 0.76
N SER A 41 27.82 -17.61 1.72
CA SER A 41 27.71 -18.51 2.87
C SER A 41 26.56 -18.09 3.79
N ALA A 42 25.98 -19.05 4.52
CA ALA A 42 24.92 -18.77 5.49
C ALA A 42 25.36 -17.76 6.57
N ALA A 43 26.62 -17.83 7.00
CA ALA A 43 27.19 -16.93 7.99
C ALA A 43 27.32 -15.50 7.45
N ASP A 44 27.79 -15.34 6.21
CA ASP A 44 27.93 -14.03 5.57
C ASP A 44 26.57 -13.41 5.25
N TRP A 45 25.60 -14.23 4.84
CA TRP A 45 24.23 -13.79 4.63
C TRP A 45 23.59 -13.25 5.91
N GLU A 46 23.74 -13.98 7.02
CA GLU A 46 23.20 -13.57 8.31
C GLU A 46 23.87 -12.27 8.81
N ALA A 47 25.20 -12.18 8.70
CA ALA A 47 25.95 -10.98 9.04
C ALA A 47 25.51 -9.77 8.20
N ALA A 48 25.31 -9.94 6.89
CA ALA A 48 24.84 -8.88 6.00
C ALA A 48 23.42 -8.42 6.34
N LYS A 49 22.48 -9.35 6.58
CA LYS A 49 21.11 -8.98 7.01
C LYS A 49 21.14 -8.14 8.28
N GLN A 50 21.88 -8.58 9.31
CA GLN A 50 21.98 -7.87 10.59
C GLN A 50 22.63 -6.50 10.41
N GLY A 51 23.76 -6.42 9.70
CA GLY A 51 24.49 -5.17 9.52
C GLY A 51 23.74 -4.16 8.64
N TRP A 52 23.11 -4.57 7.55
CA TRP A 52 22.30 -3.66 6.72
C TRP A 52 21.04 -3.21 7.46
N THR A 53 20.38 -4.09 8.22
CA THR A 53 19.24 -3.71 9.07
C THR A 53 19.64 -2.69 10.12
N ALA A 54 20.77 -2.90 10.80
CA ALA A 54 21.28 -1.95 11.79
C ALA A 54 21.56 -0.57 11.16
N ARG A 55 22.16 -0.53 9.96
CA ARG A 55 22.39 0.74 9.22
C ARG A 55 21.09 1.40 8.75
N MET A 56 20.08 0.62 8.40
CA MET A 56 18.76 1.14 8.04
C MET A 56 17.99 1.65 9.26
N GLN A 57 18.30 1.21 10.48
CA GLN A 57 17.66 1.68 11.73
C GLN A 57 18.42 2.85 12.38
N ASP A 58 19.70 3.03 12.05
CA ASP A 58 20.50 4.15 12.55
C ASP A 58 19.93 5.48 12.04
N MET A 59 19.48 6.35 12.96
CA MET A 59 18.87 7.64 12.62
C MET A 59 19.75 8.54 11.74
N SER A 60 21.07 8.40 11.82
CA SER A 60 22.02 9.18 11.01
C SER A 60 22.19 8.64 9.58
N LEU A 61 21.86 7.37 9.34
CA LEU A 61 22.08 6.67 8.07
C LEU A 61 20.79 6.20 7.39
N MET A 62 19.69 6.08 8.13
CA MET A 62 18.40 5.50 7.74
C MET A 62 17.97 5.99 6.36
N GLY A 63 17.89 7.32 6.17
CA GLY A 63 17.40 7.92 4.93
C GLY A 63 18.28 7.61 3.72
N GLN A 64 19.60 7.53 3.89
CA GLN A 64 20.54 7.33 2.78
C GLN A 64 20.65 5.86 2.37
N VAL A 65 20.75 4.95 3.34
CA VAL A 65 20.93 3.51 3.08
C VAL A 65 19.61 2.88 2.61
N ALA A 66 18.48 3.22 3.24
CA ALA A 66 17.17 2.69 2.83
C ALA A 66 16.79 3.16 1.42
N THR A 67 16.97 4.45 1.11
CA THR A 67 16.70 4.99 -0.24
C THR A 67 17.53 4.30 -1.30
N ARG A 68 18.84 4.13 -1.05
CA ARG A 68 19.76 3.48 -1.99
C ARG A 68 19.41 1.99 -2.17
N TYR A 69 19.11 1.29 -1.08
CA TYR A 69 18.70 -0.12 -1.13
C TYR A 69 17.45 -0.32 -1.97
N MET A 70 16.40 0.49 -1.75
CA MET A 70 15.16 0.38 -2.52
C MET A 70 15.42 0.58 -4.02
N GLN A 71 16.24 1.55 -4.41
CA GLN A 71 16.59 1.75 -5.83
C GLN A 71 17.27 0.51 -6.43
N LEU A 72 18.26 -0.04 -5.73
CA LEU A 72 19.00 -1.22 -6.19
C LEU A 72 18.13 -2.47 -6.24
N TYR A 73 17.27 -2.67 -5.25
CA TYR A 73 16.37 -3.81 -5.16
C TYR A 73 15.35 -3.82 -6.30
N ASN A 74 14.74 -2.68 -6.60
CA ASN A 74 13.81 -2.57 -7.73
C ASN A 74 14.50 -2.77 -9.07
N ALA A 75 15.73 -2.25 -9.24
CA ALA A 75 16.52 -2.50 -10.43
C ALA A 75 16.82 -3.99 -10.61
N ALA A 76 17.19 -4.69 -9.53
CA ALA A 76 17.42 -6.13 -9.55
C ALA A 76 16.13 -6.93 -9.85
N LEU A 77 15.00 -6.55 -9.26
CA LEU A 77 13.69 -7.14 -9.57
C LEU A 77 13.29 -6.95 -11.04
N ALA A 78 13.46 -5.73 -11.58
CA ALA A 78 13.18 -5.44 -12.98
C ALA A 78 14.09 -6.25 -13.91
N SER A 79 15.38 -6.39 -13.55
CA SER A 79 16.31 -7.24 -14.29
C SER A 79 15.87 -8.71 -14.29
N LYS A 80 15.33 -9.22 -13.18
CA LYS A 80 14.94 -10.63 -13.03
C LYS A 80 13.58 -10.95 -13.67
N LYS A 81 12.56 -10.16 -13.37
CA LYS A 81 11.15 -10.44 -13.73
C LYS A 81 10.71 -9.77 -15.03
N GLY A 82 11.55 -8.90 -15.58
CA GLY A 82 11.17 -7.98 -16.63
C GLY A 82 10.25 -6.87 -16.10
N THR A 83 10.01 -5.86 -16.92
CA THR A 83 9.15 -4.73 -16.55
C THR A 83 7.70 -5.08 -16.82
N ALA A 84 6.88 -5.10 -15.77
CA ALA A 84 5.43 -5.20 -15.94
C ALA A 84 4.87 -3.92 -16.56
N SER A 85 3.90 -4.08 -17.43
CA SER A 85 3.18 -3.00 -18.10
C SER A 85 1.69 -3.37 -18.18
N LEU A 86 0.85 -2.35 -18.12
CA LEU A 86 -0.60 -2.43 -18.28
C LEU A 86 -1.03 -1.45 -19.37
N SER A 87 -2.15 -1.77 -20.01
CA SER A 87 -2.89 -0.76 -20.77
C SER A 87 -3.35 0.39 -19.86
N PHE A 88 -3.69 1.54 -20.44
CA PHE A 88 -4.20 2.68 -19.68
C PHE A 88 -5.48 2.29 -18.92
N GLU A 89 -6.37 1.58 -19.62
CA GLU A 89 -7.64 1.11 -19.08
C GLU A 89 -7.43 0.15 -17.91
N ASP A 90 -6.54 -0.84 -18.04
CA ASP A 90 -6.24 -1.79 -16.96
C ASP A 90 -5.61 -1.11 -15.75
N TRP A 91 -4.72 -0.13 -15.97
CA TRP A 91 -4.16 0.67 -14.88
C TRP A 91 -5.24 1.47 -14.13
N VAL A 92 -6.22 2.03 -14.84
CA VAL A 92 -7.38 2.70 -14.23
C VAL A 92 -8.24 1.71 -13.42
N HIS A 93 -8.46 0.49 -13.95
CA HIS A 93 -9.21 -0.55 -13.25
C HIS A 93 -8.55 -0.98 -11.94
N VAL A 94 -7.23 -1.16 -11.95
CA VAL A 94 -6.47 -1.45 -10.72
C VAL A 94 -6.57 -0.28 -9.74
N SER A 95 -6.47 0.97 -10.23
CA SER A 95 -6.62 2.18 -9.40
C SER A 95 -7.98 2.25 -8.71
N ALA A 96 -9.06 1.92 -9.44
CA ALA A 96 -10.41 1.84 -8.88
C ALA A 96 -10.53 0.71 -7.85
N GLY A 97 -9.97 -0.47 -8.14
CA GLY A 97 -9.93 -1.59 -7.21
C GLY A 97 -9.21 -1.25 -5.90
N ILE A 98 -8.08 -0.53 -5.95
CA ILE A 98 -7.38 -0.03 -4.76
C ILE A 98 -8.29 0.91 -3.95
N ALA A 99 -9.05 1.78 -4.61
CA ALA A 99 -9.96 2.72 -3.94
C ALA A 99 -11.15 2.04 -3.24
N VAL A 100 -11.53 0.83 -3.65
CA VAL A 100 -12.66 0.08 -3.07
C VAL A 100 -12.23 -0.99 -2.08
N PHE A 101 -11.22 -1.78 -2.42
CA PHE A 101 -10.78 -2.94 -1.62
C PHE A 101 -9.59 -2.63 -0.71
N GLY A 102 -8.91 -1.50 -0.94
CA GLY A 102 -7.62 -1.21 -0.34
C GLY A 102 -6.46 -1.82 -1.14
N TYR A 103 -5.25 -1.36 -0.84
CA TYR A 103 -4.05 -1.67 -1.61
C TYR A 103 -3.74 -3.17 -1.68
N GLU A 104 -3.60 -3.82 -0.52
CA GLU A 104 -3.20 -5.23 -0.43
C GLU A 104 -4.21 -6.17 -1.10
N ALA A 105 -5.51 -5.95 -0.85
CA ALA A 105 -6.57 -6.76 -1.44
C ALA A 105 -6.61 -6.60 -2.97
N ALA A 106 -6.44 -5.38 -3.49
CA ALA A 106 -6.38 -5.14 -4.92
C ALA A 106 -5.16 -5.81 -5.57
N MET A 107 -3.97 -5.69 -4.97
CA MET A 107 -2.76 -6.35 -5.49
C MET A 107 -2.94 -7.87 -5.60
N ASN A 108 -3.50 -8.49 -4.56
CA ASN A 108 -3.80 -9.92 -4.57
C ASN A 108 -4.85 -10.27 -5.64
N GLN A 109 -5.93 -9.48 -5.74
CA GLN A 109 -7.00 -9.70 -6.72
C GLN A 109 -6.50 -9.64 -8.17
N PHE A 110 -5.58 -8.72 -8.46
CA PHE A 110 -5.06 -8.49 -9.81
C PHE A 110 -3.77 -9.25 -10.12
N GLY A 111 -3.24 -10.01 -9.16
CA GLY A 111 -1.99 -10.75 -9.32
C GLY A 111 -0.76 -9.86 -9.57
N LEU A 112 -0.77 -8.64 -9.00
CA LEU A 112 0.32 -7.69 -9.11
C LEU A 112 1.18 -7.70 -7.85
N SER A 113 2.50 -7.66 -8.02
CA SER A 113 3.37 -7.35 -6.90
C SER A 113 3.39 -5.84 -6.63
N MET A 114 3.83 -5.45 -5.43
CA MET A 114 4.02 -4.04 -5.07
C MET A 114 5.00 -3.33 -6.03
N GLY A 115 6.06 -4.04 -6.46
CA GLY A 115 7.03 -3.53 -7.42
C GLY A 115 6.45 -3.33 -8.82
N ASP A 116 5.60 -4.26 -9.28
CA ASP A 116 4.89 -4.13 -10.55
C ASP A 116 4.03 -2.87 -10.54
N TRP A 117 3.17 -2.73 -9.51
CA TRP A 117 2.28 -1.59 -9.39
C TRP A 117 3.03 -0.26 -9.35
N THR A 118 4.11 -0.18 -8.57
CA THR A 118 4.87 1.07 -8.45
C THR A 118 5.46 1.49 -9.79
N THR A 119 6.01 0.53 -10.55
CA THR A 119 6.58 0.79 -11.88
C THR A 119 5.50 1.20 -12.89
N ILE A 120 4.38 0.46 -12.93
CA ILE A 120 3.26 0.74 -13.83
C ILE A 120 2.63 2.10 -13.52
N SER A 121 2.42 2.41 -12.23
CA SER A 121 1.78 3.65 -11.82
C SER A 121 2.65 4.87 -12.13
N ALA A 122 3.97 4.77 -11.90
CA ALA A 122 4.91 5.83 -12.24
C ALA A 122 4.95 6.11 -13.75
N HIS A 123 4.91 5.08 -14.59
CA HIS A 123 4.75 5.23 -16.04
C HIS A 123 3.53 6.09 -16.37
N TRP A 124 2.35 5.68 -15.91
CA TRP A 124 1.11 6.33 -16.28
C TRP A 124 0.96 7.73 -15.68
N GLN A 125 1.56 8.01 -14.52
CA GLN A 125 1.64 9.37 -13.98
C GLN A 125 2.52 10.30 -14.81
N ASN A 126 3.63 9.79 -15.35
CA ASN A 126 4.45 10.55 -16.29
C ASN A 126 3.69 10.84 -17.59
N GLU A 127 2.98 9.85 -18.14
CA GLU A 127 2.14 10.04 -19.33
C GLU A 127 0.99 11.03 -19.08
N LEU A 128 0.33 10.94 -17.92
CA LEU A 128 -0.68 11.92 -17.51
C LEU A 128 -0.15 13.34 -17.41
N SER A 129 1.10 13.51 -16.97
CA SER A 129 1.72 14.83 -16.87
C SER A 129 2.04 15.40 -18.26
N ARG A 130 2.22 14.54 -19.27
CA ARG A 130 2.48 14.93 -20.67
C ARG A 130 1.20 15.29 -21.42
N ASP A 131 0.08 14.60 -21.15
CA ASP A 131 -1.24 14.91 -21.72
C ASP A 131 -2.34 14.98 -20.65
N PRO A 132 -2.31 16.03 -19.80
CA PRO A 132 -3.23 16.13 -18.67
C PRO A 132 -4.68 16.33 -19.13
N MET A 133 -4.92 16.99 -20.26
CA MET A 133 -6.28 17.36 -20.66
C MET A 133 -7.07 16.15 -21.17
N ASN A 134 -6.43 15.26 -21.95
CA ASN A 134 -7.12 14.07 -22.45
C ASN A 134 -7.04 12.91 -21.46
N LEU A 135 -5.85 12.59 -20.95
CA LEU A 135 -5.68 11.40 -20.12
C LEU A 135 -6.23 11.59 -18.71
N ALA A 136 -6.13 12.77 -18.09
CA ALA A 136 -6.64 12.94 -16.72
C ALA A 136 -8.17 12.96 -16.69
N MET A 137 -8.82 13.58 -17.68
CA MET A 137 -10.28 13.55 -17.82
C MET A 137 -10.76 12.10 -18.03
N ARG A 138 -10.15 11.38 -18.96
CA ARG A 138 -10.50 9.98 -19.25
C ARG A 138 -10.25 9.06 -18.06
N LYS A 139 -9.14 9.26 -17.34
CA LYS A 139 -8.83 8.54 -16.09
C LYS A 139 -9.95 8.74 -15.07
N ASN A 140 -10.29 10.00 -14.76
CA ASN A 140 -11.29 10.31 -13.74
C ASN A 140 -12.65 9.71 -14.08
N GLN A 141 -13.07 9.80 -15.35
CA GLN A 141 -14.34 9.24 -15.80
C GLN A 141 -14.38 7.70 -15.67
N LEU A 142 -13.36 7.01 -16.18
CA LEU A 142 -13.29 5.55 -16.12
C LEU A 142 -13.11 5.04 -14.68
N GLN A 143 -12.28 5.71 -13.88
CA GLN A 143 -12.03 5.32 -12.49
C GLN A 143 -13.30 5.46 -11.65
N GLU A 144 -14.05 6.55 -11.81
CA GLU A 144 -15.32 6.76 -11.10
C GLU A 144 -16.35 5.69 -11.48
N GLN A 145 -16.49 5.40 -12.79
CA GLN A 145 -17.40 4.37 -13.29
C GLN A 145 -17.07 3.00 -12.68
N GLU A 146 -15.81 2.58 -12.74
CA GLU A 146 -15.38 1.28 -12.21
C GLU A 146 -15.54 1.24 -10.68
N THR A 147 -15.17 2.31 -9.99
CA THR A 147 -15.31 2.41 -8.52
C THR A 147 -16.77 2.25 -8.09
N GLN A 148 -17.71 2.89 -8.81
CA GLN A 148 -19.14 2.76 -8.55
C GLN A 148 -19.63 1.33 -8.81
N GLN A 149 -19.20 0.72 -9.91
CA GLN A 149 -19.56 -0.67 -10.24
C GLN A 149 -19.08 -1.64 -9.15
N LEU A 150 -17.83 -1.52 -8.69
CA LEU A 150 -17.26 -2.37 -7.66
C LEU A 150 -17.97 -2.17 -6.31
N ARG A 151 -18.31 -0.93 -5.94
CA ARG A 151 -19.08 -0.63 -4.72
C ARG A 151 -20.51 -1.19 -4.77
N ALA A 152 -21.09 -1.30 -5.97
CA ALA A 152 -22.39 -1.94 -6.18
C ALA A 152 -22.32 -3.48 -6.13
N GLY A 153 -21.16 -4.07 -5.82
CA GLY A 153 -20.94 -5.51 -5.77
C GLY A 153 -20.60 -6.13 -7.13
N GLY A 154 -20.26 -5.31 -8.13
CA GLY A 154 -19.74 -5.80 -9.41
C GLY A 154 -18.40 -6.52 -9.26
N GLN A 155 -18.16 -7.51 -10.11
CA GLN A 155 -16.89 -8.24 -10.13
C GLN A 155 -15.77 -7.38 -10.73
N PRO A 156 -14.56 -7.39 -10.16
CA PRO A 156 -13.40 -6.72 -10.74
C PRO A 156 -13.12 -7.22 -12.15
N ARG A 157 -12.90 -6.28 -13.07
CA ARG A 157 -12.49 -6.63 -14.43
C ARG A 157 -11.14 -7.35 -14.42
N GLN A 158 -10.99 -8.35 -15.27
CA GLN A 158 -9.71 -9.00 -15.49
C GLN A 158 -8.76 -8.07 -16.26
N ILE A 159 -7.53 -7.93 -15.77
CA ILE A 159 -6.48 -7.12 -16.39
C ILE A 159 -5.51 -7.97 -17.19
N GLN A 160 -4.82 -7.36 -18.16
CA GLN A 160 -3.75 -8.03 -18.90
C GLN A 160 -2.38 -7.47 -18.53
N VAL A 161 -1.64 -8.22 -17.72
CA VAL A 161 -0.25 -7.87 -17.36
C VAL A 161 0.69 -8.33 -18.46
N THR A 162 1.30 -7.39 -19.18
CA THR A 162 2.36 -7.70 -20.15
C THR A 162 3.72 -7.50 -19.49
N ARG A 163 4.59 -8.51 -19.52
CA ARG A 163 5.96 -8.41 -19.01
C ARG A 163 6.94 -8.32 -20.16
N GLY A 164 7.76 -7.27 -20.15
CA GLY A 164 8.89 -7.12 -21.07
C GLY A 164 9.98 -8.16 -20.78
N PRO A 165 10.97 -8.32 -21.68
CA PRO A 165 12.09 -9.21 -21.45
C PRO A 165 12.88 -8.80 -20.19
N ALA A 166 13.48 -9.79 -19.53
CA ALA A 166 14.40 -9.57 -18.41
C ALA A 166 15.50 -8.57 -18.81
N GLY A 167 15.70 -7.52 -18.02
CA GLY A 167 16.67 -6.46 -18.30
C GLY A 167 16.17 -5.31 -19.20
N ALA A 168 14.90 -5.31 -19.63
CA ALA A 168 14.30 -4.14 -20.27
C ALA A 168 14.28 -2.95 -19.29
N ALA A 169 14.64 -1.76 -19.77
CA ALA A 169 14.53 -0.54 -18.98
C ALA A 169 13.05 -0.28 -18.63
N PRO A 170 12.70 0.08 -17.38
CA PRO A 170 11.34 0.43 -17.03
C PRO A 170 10.87 1.60 -17.90
N ALA A 171 9.71 1.41 -18.53
CA ALA A 171 9.06 2.46 -19.29
C ALA A 171 8.69 3.59 -18.31
N GLY A 172 9.44 4.69 -18.33
CA GLY A 172 9.42 5.75 -17.31
C GLY A 172 10.81 6.23 -16.88
N GLY A 173 11.87 5.50 -17.22
CA GLY A 173 13.26 5.85 -16.89
C GLY A 173 13.61 5.59 -15.42
N ALA A 174 14.90 5.59 -15.09
CA ALA A 174 15.41 5.32 -13.74
C ALA A 174 14.90 6.30 -12.65
N ALA A 175 14.26 7.40 -13.05
CA ALA A 175 13.64 8.38 -12.16
C ALA A 175 12.21 7.98 -11.69
N ALA A 176 11.63 6.90 -12.22
CA ALA A 176 10.27 6.47 -11.91
C ALA A 176 10.10 5.86 -10.51
N PHE A 177 11.19 5.49 -9.84
CA PHE A 177 11.17 5.06 -8.44
C PHE A 177 11.65 6.20 -7.54
N ASP A 178 10.81 7.21 -7.36
CA ASP A 178 10.99 8.23 -6.32
C ASP A 178 10.27 7.76 -5.04
N PRO A 179 10.99 7.51 -3.93
CA PRO A 179 10.38 7.22 -2.63
C PRO A 179 9.42 8.31 -2.17
N ASN A 180 9.66 9.57 -2.57
CA ASN A 180 8.71 10.66 -2.36
C ASN A 180 7.50 10.54 -3.27
N ALA A 181 7.60 9.95 -4.47
CA ALA A 181 6.41 9.63 -5.27
C ALA A 181 5.59 8.50 -4.62
N HIS A 182 6.23 7.52 -3.96
CA HIS A 182 5.51 6.50 -3.20
C HIS A 182 4.82 7.08 -1.96
N ALA A 183 5.52 7.90 -1.17
CA ALA A 183 4.94 8.64 -0.05
C ALA A 183 3.86 9.63 -0.53
N ALA A 184 4.07 10.32 -1.65
CA ALA A 184 3.10 11.23 -2.25
C ALA A 184 1.91 10.50 -2.87
N MET A 185 2.06 9.26 -3.34
CA MET A 185 0.97 8.43 -3.85
C MET A 185 0.13 7.87 -2.69
N GLN A 186 0.77 7.49 -1.57
CA GLN A 186 0.08 7.17 -0.32
C GLN A 186 -0.65 8.41 0.23
N MET A 187 -0.03 9.60 0.11
CA MET A 187 -0.62 10.87 0.50
C MET A 187 -1.70 11.37 -0.48
N GLN A 188 -1.60 11.07 -1.78
CA GLN A 188 -2.63 11.40 -2.79
C GLN A 188 -3.85 10.49 -2.64
N GLY A 189 -3.63 9.20 -2.36
CA GLY A 189 -4.71 8.29 -1.97
C GLY A 189 -5.43 8.79 -0.71
N ALA A 190 -4.67 9.23 0.30
CA ALA A 190 -5.23 9.86 1.50
C ALA A 190 -5.93 11.20 1.21
N ALA A 191 -5.37 12.06 0.36
CA ALA A 191 -5.91 13.38 0.04
C ALA A 191 -7.15 13.32 -0.87
N GLN A 192 -7.20 12.41 -1.85
CA GLN A 192 -8.41 12.17 -2.65
C GLN A 192 -9.53 11.56 -1.79
N ASN A 193 -9.18 10.64 -0.88
CA ASN A 193 -10.15 10.11 0.07
C ASN A 193 -10.66 11.20 1.03
N GLN A 194 -9.78 12.15 1.43
CA GLN A 194 -10.13 13.30 2.25
C GLN A 194 -11.00 14.35 1.52
N GLN A 195 -10.76 14.61 0.23
CA GLN A 195 -11.60 15.49 -0.58
C GLN A 195 -12.97 14.88 -0.89
N ALA A 196 -13.03 13.58 -1.19
CA ALA A 196 -14.29 12.84 -1.33
C ALA A 196 -15.09 12.85 -0.02
N TRP A 197 -14.41 12.73 1.13
CA TRP A 197 -15.03 12.83 2.45
C TRP A 197 -15.53 14.24 2.76
N MET A 198 -14.80 15.30 2.36
CA MET A 198 -15.26 16.68 2.50
C MET A 198 -16.48 16.98 1.62
N ALA A 199 -16.51 16.51 0.36
CA ALA A 199 -17.67 16.66 -0.52
C ALA A 199 -18.91 15.87 -0.01
N TYR A 200 -18.69 14.67 0.52
CA TYR A 200 -19.74 13.87 1.17
C TYR A 200 -20.26 14.54 2.44
N SER A 201 -19.38 15.11 3.28
CA SER A 201 -19.77 15.81 4.51
C SER A 201 -20.56 17.10 4.26
N ALA A 202 -20.27 17.80 3.16
CA ALA A 202 -20.98 19.03 2.77
C ALA A 202 -22.40 18.75 2.23
N GLY A 203 -22.64 17.58 1.62
CA GLY A 203 -23.96 17.19 1.12
C GLY A 203 -24.88 16.50 2.16
N VAL A 204 -24.29 15.88 3.20
CA VAL A 204 -25.03 15.05 4.17
C VAL A 204 -25.68 15.85 5.32
N MET A 205 -25.28 17.11 5.56
CA MET A 205 -25.87 17.94 6.63
C MET A 205 -27.24 18.58 6.30
N GLY A 206 -27.83 18.28 5.13
CA GLY A 206 -29.05 18.96 4.67
C GLY A 206 -30.28 18.10 4.33
N SER A 207 -30.23 16.76 4.42
CA SER A 207 -31.32 15.92 3.87
C SER A 207 -32.05 15.05 4.91
N PRO A 208 -33.36 15.25 5.14
CA PRO A 208 -34.19 14.45 6.07
C PRO A 208 -34.37 12.98 5.66
N ALA A 209 -34.12 12.62 4.38
CA ALA A 209 -34.34 11.27 3.87
C ALA A 209 -33.32 10.23 4.36
N VAL A 210 -32.17 10.68 4.89
CA VAL A 210 -31.05 9.80 5.30
C VAL A 210 -31.28 9.17 6.68
N GLN A 211 -32.12 9.76 7.53
CA GLN A 211 -32.46 9.18 8.85
C GLN A 211 -33.31 7.90 8.74
N GLY A 212 -34.11 7.74 7.68
CA GLY A 212 -34.91 6.53 7.46
C GLY A 212 -34.12 5.34 6.90
N ALA A 213 -33.12 5.58 6.06
CA ALA A 213 -32.36 4.52 5.39
C ALA A 213 -31.28 3.86 6.27
N MET A 214 -30.78 4.57 7.30
CA MET A 214 -29.79 4.01 8.24
C MET A 214 -30.36 2.93 9.17
N GLN A 215 -31.68 2.88 9.36
CA GLN A 215 -32.31 1.85 10.22
C GLN A 215 -32.40 0.48 9.55
N LEU A 216 -32.36 0.42 8.21
CA LEU A 216 -32.47 -0.85 7.46
C LEU A 216 -31.11 -1.46 7.09
N GLY A 217 -30.07 -0.64 6.87
CA GLY A 217 -28.71 -1.11 6.54
C GLY A 217 -27.98 -1.79 7.69
N GLY A 218 -28.36 -1.53 8.94
CA GLY A 218 -27.79 -2.17 10.13
C GLY A 218 -28.17 -3.65 10.28
N ALA A 219 -29.29 -4.09 9.69
CA ALA A 219 -29.81 -5.44 9.88
C ALA A 219 -29.12 -6.50 9.00
N MET A 220 -28.50 -6.13 7.87
CA MET A 220 -27.85 -7.11 6.97
C MET A 220 -26.36 -7.33 7.24
N ASN A 221 -25.66 -6.44 7.94
CA ASN A 221 -24.24 -6.60 8.25
C ASN A 221 -23.99 -7.45 9.52
N ALA A 222 -25.03 -7.71 10.32
CA ALA A 222 -24.95 -8.58 11.50
C ALA A 222 -24.91 -10.09 11.15
N LEU A 223 -25.09 -10.46 9.87
CA LEU A 223 -25.27 -11.84 9.42
C LEU A 223 -24.02 -12.51 8.82
N VAL A 224 -22.91 -11.78 8.61
CA VAL A 224 -21.75 -12.29 7.83
C VAL A 224 -20.41 -12.24 8.60
N GLY A 225 -20.43 -12.05 9.92
CA GLY A 225 -19.26 -12.35 10.77
C GLY A 225 -17.95 -11.58 10.49
N GLY A 226 -18.01 -10.45 9.78
CA GLY A 226 -16.85 -9.56 9.61
C GLY A 226 -16.54 -8.84 10.92
N SER A 227 -15.26 -8.77 11.32
CA SER A 227 -14.86 -8.00 12.50
C SER A 227 -15.32 -6.53 12.34
N PRO A 228 -16.12 -6.00 13.28
CA PRO A 228 -16.85 -4.75 13.06
C PRO A 228 -16.00 -3.49 13.30
N LEU A 229 -14.68 -3.65 13.48
CA LEU A 229 -13.74 -2.60 13.80
C LEU A 229 -12.82 -2.38 12.59
N MET A 230 -12.99 -1.26 11.91
CA MET A 230 -12.20 -0.84 10.74
C MET A 230 -11.94 0.67 10.80
N PRO A 231 -10.82 1.18 10.26
CA PRO A 231 -10.59 2.62 10.11
C PRO A 231 -11.77 3.34 9.45
N GLY A 232 -12.09 4.53 9.96
CA GLY A 232 -13.25 5.33 9.57
C GLY A 232 -14.56 4.99 10.29
N ARG A 233 -14.62 3.89 11.05
CA ARG A 233 -15.84 3.48 11.76
C ARG A 233 -15.99 4.17 13.11
N ARG A 234 -17.23 4.54 13.46
CA ARG A 234 -17.60 5.01 14.80
C ARG A 234 -17.67 3.84 15.76
N VAL A 235 -17.12 4.04 16.96
CA VAL A 235 -17.06 3.06 18.04
C VAL A 235 -17.33 3.72 19.37
N MET A 236 -17.74 2.92 20.34
CA MET A 236 -17.81 3.28 21.75
C MET A 236 -16.59 2.68 22.46
N VAL A 237 -15.81 3.53 23.12
CA VAL A 237 -14.64 3.15 23.91
C VAL A 237 -15.05 3.01 25.36
N ARG A 238 -14.89 1.81 25.94
CA ARG A 238 -15.09 1.62 27.38
C ARG A 238 -13.82 2.05 28.14
N TRP A 239 -13.96 3.00 29.06
CA TRP A 239 -12.86 3.49 29.88
C TRP A 239 -12.80 2.80 31.26
N SER A 240 -11.75 3.08 32.04
CA SER A 240 -11.54 2.51 33.38
C SER A 240 -12.60 2.93 34.40
N ASP A 241 -13.32 4.02 34.14
CA ASP A 241 -14.47 4.48 34.94
C ASP A 241 -15.77 3.70 34.64
N GLY A 242 -15.73 2.74 33.72
CA GLY A 242 -16.86 1.93 33.28
C GLY A 242 -17.81 2.64 32.31
N LYS A 243 -17.58 3.92 32.00
CA LYS A 243 -18.35 4.67 31.02
C LYS A 243 -17.86 4.39 29.61
N GLN A 244 -18.73 4.68 28.64
CA GLN A 244 -18.41 4.56 27.22
C GLN A 244 -18.37 5.93 26.56
N TYR A 245 -17.33 6.14 25.75
CA TYR A 245 -17.08 7.40 25.07
C TYR A 245 -17.09 7.18 23.56
N PRO A 246 -17.84 7.96 22.78
CA PRO A 246 -17.87 7.80 21.33
C PRO A 246 -16.54 8.25 20.73
N GLY A 247 -16.06 7.54 19.72
CA GLY A 247 -14.86 7.88 18.96
C GLY A 247 -14.88 7.32 17.55
N THR A 248 -13.89 7.67 16.74
CA THR A 248 -13.72 7.13 15.39
C THR A 248 -12.37 6.44 15.28
N ILE A 249 -12.34 5.23 14.74
CA ILE A 249 -11.09 4.51 14.47
C ILE A 249 -10.35 5.25 13.35
N MET A 250 -9.11 5.68 13.59
CA MET A 250 -8.26 6.27 12.55
C MET A 250 -7.35 5.25 11.89
N GLN A 251 -6.72 4.41 12.70
CA GLN A 251 -5.74 3.42 12.25
C GLN A 251 -5.81 2.19 13.16
N MET A 252 -5.35 1.05 12.66
CA MET A 252 -5.26 -0.19 13.42
C MET A 252 -3.83 -0.72 13.35
N HIS A 253 -3.31 -1.21 14.48
CA HIS A 253 -2.00 -1.84 14.57
C HIS A 253 -2.07 -3.04 15.52
N GLY A 254 -2.20 -4.24 14.94
CA GLY A 254 -2.38 -5.47 15.70
C GLY A 254 -3.66 -5.45 16.54
N ALA A 255 -3.52 -5.61 17.86
CA ALA A 255 -4.64 -5.64 18.82
C ALA A 255 -5.05 -4.25 19.33
N GLN A 256 -4.46 -3.17 18.81
CA GLN A 256 -4.78 -1.80 19.20
C GLN A 256 -5.31 -1.00 18.01
N ALA A 257 -6.17 -0.04 18.30
CA ALA A 257 -6.69 0.93 17.35
C ALA A 257 -6.48 2.35 17.88
N GLN A 258 -6.06 3.25 16.99
CA GLN A 258 -5.96 4.67 17.30
C GLN A 258 -7.35 5.29 17.15
N ILE A 259 -7.90 5.82 18.24
CA ILE A 259 -9.23 6.44 18.28
C ILE A 259 -9.08 7.96 18.38
N VAL A 260 -9.84 8.69 17.55
CA VAL A 260 -10.05 10.15 17.70
C VAL A 260 -11.40 10.38 18.37
N PHE A 261 -11.40 11.14 19.45
CA PHE A 261 -12.60 11.54 20.18
C PHE A 261 -13.17 12.87 19.69
N PRO A 262 -14.44 13.21 20.00
CA PRO A 262 -15.06 14.47 19.60
C PRO A 262 -14.35 15.74 20.08
N ASP A 263 -13.56 15.64 21.15
CA ASP A 263 -12.74 16.75 21.68
C ASP A 263 -11.40 16.90 20.95
N GLY A 264 -11.12 16.06 19.94
CA GLY A 264 -9.89 16.04 19.16
C GLY A 264 -8.74 15.26 19.81
N SER A 265 -8.93 14.72 21.02
CA SER A 265 -7.92 13.87 21.66
C SER A 265 -7.76 12.54 20.92
N GLN A 266 -6.56 11.97 21.00
CA GLN A 266 -6.22 10.72 20.34
C GLN A 266 -5.61 9.73 21.32
N HIS A 267 -6.13 8.50 21.32
CA HIS A 267 -5.61 7.44 22.18
C HIS A 267 -5.53 6.11 21.43
N TRP A 268 -4.47 5.36 21.71
CA TRP A 268 -4.36 3.95 21.31
C TRP A 268 -5.12 3.10 22.32
N ILE A 269 -6.14 2.39 21.84
CA ILE A 269 -7.05 1.60 22.66
C ILE A 269 -7.03 0.15 22.17
N GLU A 270 -6.96 -0.80 23.08
CA GLU A 270 -7.08 -2.21 22.73
C GLU A 270 -8.47 -2.52 22.16
N THR A 271 -8.51 -3.31 21.09
CA THR A 271 -9.76 -3.60 20.36
C THR A 271 -10.83 -4.26 21.23
N GLN A 272 -10.43 -4.95 22.31
CA GLN A 272 -11.34 -5.52 23.31
C GLN A 272 -12.15 -4.47 24.11
N HIS A 273 -11.72 -3.22 24.12
CA HIS A 273 -12.43 -2.10 24.77
C HIS A 273 -13.31 -1.31 23.80
N LEU A 274 -13.40 -1.76 22.54
CA LEU A 274 -14.17 -1.11 21.50
C LEU A 274 -15.44 -1.91 21.22
N THR A 275 -16.57 -1.23 21.22
CA THR A 275 -17.82 -1.77 20.69
C THR A 275 -18.30 -0.91 19.52
N PRO A 276 -18.85 -1.49 18.44
CA PRO A 276 -19.46 -0.70 17.38
C PRO A 276 -20.53 0.24 17.96
N ALA A 277 -20.52 1.50 17.53
CA ALA A 277 -21.52 2.50 17.91
C ALA A 277 -22.81 2.37 17.10
#